data_AF-A0A7I0J537-F1
#
_entry.id   AF-A0A7I0J537-F1
#
_cell.length_a   1.000
_cell.length_b   1.000
_cell.length_c   1.000
_cell.angle_alpha   90.00
_cell.angle_beta   90.00
_cell.angle_gamma   90.00
#
_symmetry.space_group_name_H-M   'P 1'
#
loop_
_entity.id
_entity.type
_entity.pdbx_description
1 polymer ?
#
loop_
_entity_poly.entity_id
_entity_poly.type
_entity_poly.pdbx_seq_one_letter_code
_entity_poly.pdbx_strand_id
1 'polypeptide(L)' 'AVQMDHAVPYLRSVLGFLGMTDVEVIRVEGVGMGADAVTAALAKATAKVDAIAAANANQAAAAAA' A
#
# COMPACT_ATOMS: atom_id res chain seq x y z
N ALA A 1 10.58 -10.89 9.90
CA ALA A 1 9.14 -11.21 9.93
C ALA A 1 8.49 -11.33 8.52
N VAL A 2 9.25 -11.60 7.44
CA VAL A 2 8.69 -11.71 6.08
C VAL A 2 8.41 -13.16 5.65
N GLN A 3 8.93 -14.15 6.39
CA GLN A 3 8.87 -15.57 6.01
C GLN A 3 7.47 -16.21 6.03
N MET A 4 6.46 -15.54 6.60
CA MET A 4 5.06 -16.02 6.64
C MET A 4 4.09 -15.11 5.86
N ASP A 5 4.58 -14.06 5.18
CA ASP A 5 3.76 -13.20 4.32
C ASP A 5 3.70 -13.79 2.91
N HIS A 6 2.81 -14.74 2.72
CA HIS A 6 2.57 -15.37 1.42
C HIS A 6 1.56 -14.59 0.56
N ALA A 7 0.79 -13.68 1.16
CA ALA A 7 -0.27 -12.95 0.47
C ALA A 7 0.31 -11.91 -0.51
N VAL A 8 1.28 -11.10 -0.07
CA VAL A 8 1.84 -10.03 -0.90
C VAL A 8 2.58 -10.57 -2.13
N PRO A 9 3.47 -11.58 -2.03
CA PRO A 9 4.14 -12.16 -3.19
C PRO A 9 3.16 -12.79 -4.19
N TYR A 10 2.12 -13.48 -3.69
CA TYR A 10 1.08 -14.07 -4.53
C TYR A 10 0.31 -13.00 -5.31
N LEU A 11 -0.19 -11.97 -4.61
CA LEU A 11 -0.95 -10.88 -5.25
C LEU A 11 -0.11 -10.13 -6.27
N ARG A 12 1.16 -9.83 -5.97
CA ARG A 12 2.07 -9.21 -6.95
C ARG A 12 2.27 -10.08 -8.18
N SER A 13 2.39 -11.39 -8.02
CA SER A 13 2.55 -12.32 -9.15
C SER A 13 1.29 -12.37 -10.02
N VAL A 14 0.11 -12.45 -9.41
CA VAL A 14 -1.18 -12.48 -10.13
C VAL A 14 -1.44 -11.14 -10.83
N LEU A 15 -1.30 -10.03 -10.13
CA LEU A 15 -1.49 -8.69 -10.70
C LEU A 15 -0.50 -8.42 -11.82
N GLY A 16 0.78 -8.80 -11.64
CA GLY A 16 1.79 -8.70 -12.68
C GLY A 16 1.46 -9.57 -13.91
N PHE A 17 0.94 -10.78 -13.71
CA PHE A 17 0.48 -11.64 -14.81
C PHE A 17 -0.71 -11.02 -15.57
N LEU A 18 -1.61 -10.31 -14.88
CA LEU A 18 -2.70 -9.55 -15.49
C LEU A 18 -2.23 -8.24 -16.19
N GLY A 19 -0.94 -7.90 -16.11
CA GLY A 19 -0.37 -6.69 -16.70
C GLY A 19 -0.35 -5.47 -15.78
N MET A 20 -0.76 -5.60 -14.51
CA MET A 20 -0.66 -4.55 -13.49
C MET A 20 0.70 -4.65 -12.81
N THR A 21 1.70 -3.96 -13.35
CA THR A 21 3.10 -4.05 -12.90
C THR A 21 3.48 -3.01 -11.85
N ASP A 22 2.78 -1.87 -11.84
CA ASP A 22 2.97 -0.82 -10.84
C ASP A 22 2.02 -1.04 -9.65
N VAL A 23 2.52 -1.73 -8.61
CA VAL A 23 1.73 -2.15 -7.45
C VAL A 23 2.41 -1.72 -6.15
N GLU A 24 1.83 -0.72 -5.50
CA GLU A 24 2.23 -0.26 -4.17
C GLU A 24 1.46 -1.01 -3.07
N VAL A 25 2.18 -1.47 -2.05
CA VAL A 25 1.61 -2.28 -0.95
C VAL A 25 1.66 -1.50 0.35
N ILE A 26 0.49 -1.24 0.93
CA ILE A 26 0.35 -0.52 2.21
C ILE A 26 -0.11 -1.53 3.25
N ARG A 27 0.78 -1.83 4.21
CA ARG A 27 0.49 -2.80 5.26
C ARG A 27 -0.04 -2.10 6.51
N VAL A 28 -1.17 -2.60 7.00
CA VAL A 28 -1.79 -2.18 8.26
C VAL A 28 -1.59 -3.31 9.26
N GLU A 29 -0.53 -3.21 10.08
CA GLU A 29 -0.19 -4.21 11.10
C GLU A 29 -0.73 -3.78 12.48
N GLY A 30 -0.88 -4.72 13.41
CA GLY A 30 -1.20 -4.41 14.81
C GLY A 30 -2.68 -4.15 15.12
N VAL A 31 -3.59 -4.30 14.14
CA VAL A 31 -5.04 -4.12 14.33
C VAL A 31 -5.67 -5.11 15.33
N GLY A 32 -5.01 -6.23 15.60
CA GLY A 32 -5.44 -7.20 16.62
C GLY A 32 -5.10 -6.81 18.07
N MET A 33 -4.38 -5.70 18.29
CA MET A 33 -3.88 -5.31 19.63
C MET A 33 -4.86 -4.43 20.43
N GLY A 34 -6.08 -4.23 19.94
CA GLY A 34 -7.12 -3.42 20.58
C GLY A 34 -7.47 -2.15 19.79
N ALA A 35 -8.53 -1.45 20.22
CA ALA A 35 -9.12 -0.35 19.47
C ALA A 35 -8.14 0.82 19.19
N ASP A 36 -7.28 1.15 20.15
CA ASP A 36 -6.30 2.23 19.99
C ASP A 36 -5.23 1.89 18.94
N ALA A 37 -4.81 0.63 18.90
CA ALA A 37 -3.87 0.14 17.91
C ALA A 37 -4.48 0.13 16.49
N VAL A 38 -5.78 -0.16 16.38
CA VAL A 38 -6.52 -0.04 15.11
C VAL A 38 -6.53 1.42 14.62
N THR A 39 -6.91 2.36 15.48
CA THR A 39 -6.96 3.79 15.13
C THR A 39 -5.59 4.31 14.71
N ALA A 40 -4.53 3.97 15.44
CA ALA A 40 -3.18 4.37 15.11
C ALA A 40 -2.68 3.74 13.79
N ALA A 41 -2.96 2.45 13.57
CA ALA A 41 -2.58 1.76 12.34
C ALA A 41 -3.32 2.31 11.12
N LEU A 42 -4.61 2.62 11.26
CA LEU A 42 -5.41 3.26 10.21
C LEU A 42 -4.92 4.68 9.91
N ALA A 43 -4.69 5.51 10.93
CA ALA A 43 -4.17 6.87 10.73
C ALA A 43 -2.84 6.87 9.96
N LYS A 44 -1.93 5.96 10.32
CA LYS A 44 -0.65 5.78 9.62
C LYS A 44 -0.84 5.30 8.17
N ALA A 45 -1.75 4.37 7.94
CA ALA A 45 -2.04 3.85 6.61
C ALA A 45 -2.63 4.95 5.71
N THR A 46 -3.61 5.71 6.20
CA THR A 46 -4.22 6.82 5.48
C THR A 46 -3.20 7.88 5.10
N ALA A 47 -2.35 8.31 6.04
CA ALA A 47 -1.28 9.27 5.73
C ALA A 47 -0.33 8.77 4.63
N LYS A 48 -0.05 7.46 4.59
CA LYS A 48 0.77 6.87 3.52
C LYS A 48 0.01 6.87 2.17
N VAL A 49 -1.28 6.53 2.17
CA VAL A 49 -2.13 6.60 0.97
C VAL A 49 -2.14 8.01 0.39
N ASP A 50 -2.36 9.02 1.24
CA ASP A 50 -2.44 10.42 0.81
C ASP A 50 -1.13 10.89 0.17
N ALA A 51 0.02 10.51 0.75
CA ALA A 51 1.33 10.83 0.20
C ALA A 51 1.56 10.19 -1.18
N ILE A 52 1.17 8.93 -1.35
CA ILE A 52 1.28 8.23 -2.64
C ILE A 52 0.35 8.85 -3.68
N ALA A 53 -0.90 9.16 -3.30
CA ALA A 53 -1.85 9.80 -4.19
C ALA A 53 -1.35 11.16 -4.69
N ALA A 54 -0.79 11.97 -3.79
CA ALA A 54 -0.18 13.25 -4.15
C ALA A 54 1.05 13.08 -5.06
N ALA A 55 1.93 12.11 -4.77
CA ALA A 55 3.08 11.82 -5.62
C ALA A 55 2.65 11.38 -7.03
N ASN A 56 1.63 10.54 -7.15
CA ASN A 56 1.11 10.09 -8.44
C ASN A 56 0.45 11.22 -9.23
N ALA A 57 -0.28 12.12 -8.56
CA ALA A 57 -0.83 13.31 -9.20
C ALA A 57 0.29 14.22 -9.77
N ASN A 58 1.39 14.38 -9.03
CA ASN A 58 2.55 15.14 -9.48
C ASN A 58 3.25 14.48 -10.68
N GLN A 59 3.36 13.15 -10.69
CA GLN A 59 3.91 12.39 -11.82
C GLN A 59 3.05 12.54 -13.09
N ALA A 60 1.72 12.50 -12.95
CA ALA A 60 0.80 12.72 -14.06
C ALA A 60 0.93 14.15 -14.63
N ALA A 61 1.07 15.16 -13.77
CA ALA A 61 1.28 16.54 -14.20
C ALA A 61 2.62 16.73 -14.92
N ALA A 62 3.69 16.08 -14.47
CA ALA A 62 5.01 16.15 -15.09
C ALA A 62 5.07 15.45 -16.47
N ALA A 63 4.30 14.37 -16.68
CA ALA A 63 4.24 13.66 -17.96
C ALA A 63 3.44 14.38 -19.05
N ALA A 64 2.60 15.36 -18.67
CA ALA A 64 1.77 16.14 -19.59
C ALA A 64 2.42 17.46 -20.06
N ALA A 65 3.58 17.82 -19.51
CA ALA A 65 4.37 19.00 -19.86
C ALA A 65 5.49 18.65 -20.84
#